data_AF-A0A7S0ZDY1-F1
#
_entry.id   AF-A0A7S0ZDY1-F1
#
_cell.length_a   1.000
_cell.length_b   1.000
_cell.length_c   1.000
_cell.angle_alpha   90.00
_cell.angle_beta   90.00
_cell.angle_gamma   90.00
#
_symmetry.space_group_name_H-M   'P 1'
#
loop_
_entity.id
_entity.type
_entity.pdbx_description
1 polymer ?
#
loop_
_entity_poly.entity_id
_entity_poly.type
_entity_poly.pdbx_seq_one_letter_code
_entity_poly.pdbx_strand_id
1 'polypeptide(L)'
;DLIKRGILGSIDEFTDGPLETINYIECHDNRTLYDQFVEYVTHRNDSIVYTETDFERMSRLGALVVLTSQGVPFIQMGQEMLRTKGGVENSYSSPDSVNMVRWEWKLKRLSVVRYYQGLIALRKAHPKLFSMTDAATIRHRITFYEHLNL
;
A
#
# COMPACT_ATOMS: atom_id res chain seq x y z
N ASP A 1 -11.63 9.60 -8.45
CA ASP A 1 -12.77 9.07 -7.69
C ASP A 1 -12.51 7.73 -7.00
N LEU A 2 -12.00 6.70 -7.70
CA LEU A 2 -11.75 5.37 -7.12
C LEU A 2 -10.89 5.37 -5.83
N ILE A 3 -9.74 6.06 -5.86
CA ILE A 3 -8.85 6.17 -4.68
C ILE A 3 -9.57 6.84 -3.50
N LYS A 4 -10.43 7.83 -3.76
CA LYS A 4 -11.20 8.53 -2.71
C LYS A 4 -12.16 7.56 -2.01
N ARG A 5 -12.85 6.71 -2.76
CA ARG A 5 -13.74 5.67 -2.20
C ARG A 5 -12.97 4.68 -1.32
N GLY A 6 -11.79 4.26 -1.77
CA GLY A 6 -10.88 3.42 -0.96
C GLY A 6 -10.43 4.12 0.34
N ILE A 7 -10.07 5.41 0.27
CA ILE A 7 -9.69 6.22 1.45
C ILE A 7 -10.81 6.26 2.49
N LEU A 8 -12.08 6.31 2.06
CA LEU A 8 -13.25 6.31 2.94
C LEU A 8 -13.61 4.91 3.48
N GLY A 9 -12.86 3.85 3.12
CA GLY A 9 -13.15 2.49 3.56
C GLY A 9 -14.30 1.84 2.77
N SER A 10 -14.46 2.24 1.50
CA SER A 10 -15.43 1.69 0.54
C SER A 10 -16.91 1.79 0.95
N ILE A 11 -17.22 2.66 1.93
CA ILE A 11 -18.57 2.88 2.47
C ILE A 11 -19.55 3.50 1.47
N ASP A 12 -19.04 4.08 0.39
CA ASP A 12 -19.81 4.63 -0.72
C ASP A 12 -19.66 3.76 -1.99
N GLU A 13 -19.29 2.49 -1.80
CA GLU A 13 -19.10 1.54 -2.90
C GLU A 13 -19.77 0.19 -2.61
N PHE A 14 -19.24 -0.61 -1.67
CA PHE A 14 -19.72 -1.97 -1.42
C PHE A 14 -19.81 -2.36 0.06
N THR A 15 -19.40 -1.50 1.00
CA THR A 15 -19.43 -1.79 2.45
C THR A 15 -20.52 -1.00 3.17
N ASP A 16 -21.14 -1.62 4.17
CA ASP A 16 -22.00 -0.93 5.13
C ASP A 16 -21.15 -0.24 6.21
N GLY A 17 -19.96 -0.78 6.49
CA GLY A 17 -19.00 -0.22 7.43
C GLY A 17 -17.55 -0.41 6.99
N PRO A 18 -16.63 0.46 7.44
CA PRO A 18 -15.24 0.43 6.99
C PRO A 18 -14.51 -0.88 7.35
N LEU A 19 -14.96 -1.61 8.37
CA LEU A 19 -14.33 -2.87 8.79
C LEU A 19 -14.57 -4.03 7.80
N GLU A 20 -15.46 -3.86 6.83
CA GLU A 20 -15.76 -4.85 5.79
C GLU A 20 -14.82 -4.77 4.58
N THR A 21 -13.92 -3.78 4.54
CA THR A 21 -12.89 -3.69 3.51
C THR A 21 -11.49 -4.00 4.06
N ILE A 22 -10.78 -4.87 3.35
CA ILE A 22 -9.36 -5.11 3.53
C ILE A 22 -8.61 -4.34 2.42
N ASN A 23 -7.92 -3.26 2.80
CA ASN A 23 -7.18 -2.45 1.86
C ASN A 23 -5.75 -2.97 1.72
N TYR A 24 -5.34 -3.30 0.49
CA TYR A 24 -4.00 -3.79 0.20
C TYR A 24 -3.57 -3.39 -1.21
N ILE A 25 -2.26 -3.49 -1.46
CA ILE A 25 -1.63 -3.22 -2.76
C ILE A 25 -0.69 -4.35 -3.20
N GLU A 26 -0.51 -5.37 -2.35
CA GLU A 26 0.30 -6.56 -2.61
C GLU A 26 -0.24 -7.71 -1.75
N CYS A 27 -0.27 -8.92 -2.28
CA CYS A 27 -0.50 -10.15 -1.52
C CYS A 27 0.28 -11.32 -2.13
N HIS A 28 0.22 -12.49 -1.51
CA HIS A 28 1.05 -13.62 -1.94
C HIS A 28 0.81 -14.03 -3.40
N ASP A 29 -0.42 -13.82 -3.89
CA ASP A 29 -0.80 -13.96 -5.29
C ASP A 29 -0.32 -12.76 -6.11
N ASN A 30 -0.02 -13.00 -7.39
CA ASN A 30 0.51 -12.02 -8.33
C ASN A 30 1.94 -11.56 -7.97
N ARG A 31 2.42 -10.54 -8.70
CA ARG A 31 3.72 -9.91 -8.50
C ARG A 31 3.79 -9.21 -7.14
N THR A 32 4.99 -9.10 -6.57
CA THR A 32 5.22 -8.14 -5.48
C THR A 32 5.02 -6.71 -5.97
N LEU A 33 4.83 -5.74 -5.09
CA LEU A 33 4.62 -4.35 -5.46
C LEU A 33 5.84 -3.79 -6.20
N TYR A 34 7.03 -4.15 -5.75
CA TYR A 34 8.27 -3.78 -6.43
C TYR A 34 8.33 -4.37 -7.84
N ASP A 35 8.04 -5.67 -7.99
CA ASP A 35 8.05 -6.33 -9.30
C ASP A 35 6.96 -5.76 -10.22
N GLN A 36 5.79 -5.39 -9.68
CA GLN A 36 4.72 -4.74 -10.43
C GLN A 36 5.13 -3.35 -10.94
N PHE A 37 5.87 -2.58 -10.13
CA PHE A 37 6.41 -1.30 -10.59
C PHE A 37 7.47 -1.49 -11.66
N VAL A 38 8.40 -2.44 -11.48
CA VAL A 38 9.42 -2.76 -12.50
C VAL A 38 8.74 -3.16 -13.81
N GLU A 39 7.79 -4.09 -13.76
CA GLU A 39 7.00 -4.52 -14.93
C GLU A 39 6.34 -3.31 -15.62
N TYR A 40 5.66 -2.46 -14.85
CA TYR A 40 4.97 -1.30 -15.41
C TYR A 40 5.94 -0.33 -16.07
N VAL A 41 7.05 0.03 -15.40
CA VAL A 41 7.99 1.03 -15.94
C VAL A 41 8.77 0.52 -17.15
N THR A 42 9.11 -0.77 -17.18
CA THR A 42 9.81 -1.40 -18.32
C THR A 42 8.98 -1.36 -19.60
N HIS A 43 7.65 -1.35 -19.49
CA HIS A 43 6.74 -1.34 -20.64
C HIS A 43 6.18 0.05 -20.99
N ARG A 44 6.72 1.13 -20.41
CA ARG A 44 6.34 2.50 -20.77
C ARG A 44 6.93 2.88 -22.12
N ASN A 45 6.18 3.71 -22.86
CA ASN A 45 6.61 4.28 -24.15
C ASN A 45 7.09 5.73 -24.01
N ASP A 46 7.77 6.06 -22.91
CA ASP A 46 8.38 7.37 -22.67
C ASP A 46 9.84 7.25 -22.27
N SER A 47 10.58 8.36 -22.36
CA SER A 47 12.02 8.39 -22.11
C SER A 47 12.37 8.57 -20.61
N ILE A 48 11.43 8.30 -19.70
CA ILE A 48 11.65 8.49 -18.26
C ILE A 48 12.47 7.33 -17.71
N VAL A 49 13.60 7.65 -17.08
CA VAL A 49 14.44 6.67 -16.40
C VAL A 49 14.09 6.63 -14.92
N TYR A 50 13.72 5.44 -14.44
CA TYR A 50 13.41 5.20 -13.03
C TYR A 50 14.65 4.68 -12.29
N THR A 51 14.91 5.24 -11.12
CA THR A 51 15.98 4.78 -10.23
C THR A 51 15.43 3.95 -9.07
N GLU A 52 16.31 3.26 -8.35
CA GLU A 52 15.96 2.58 -7.09
C GLU A 52 15.29 3.54 -6.08
N THR A 53 15.72 4.80 -6.03
CA THR A 53 15.11 5.81 -5.17
C THR A 53 13.66 6.09 -5.54
N ASP A 54 13.32 6.04 -6.83
CA ASP A 54 11.97 6.27 -7.30
C ASP A 54 11.05 5.10 -6.92
N PHE A 55 11.52 3.86 -7.02
CA PHE A 55 10.78 2.71 -6.51
C PHE A 55 10.57 2.78 -4.98
N GLU A 56 11.57 3.25 -4.22
CA GLU A 56 11.37 3.50 -2.78
C GLU A 56 10.31 4.57 -2.52
N ARG A 57 10.27 5.65 -3.30
CA ARG A 57 9.25 6.71 -3.19
C ARG A 57 7.86 6.18 -3.53
N MET A 58 7.73 5.39 -4.60
CA MET A 58 6.47 4.77 -5.00
C MET A 58 5.96 3.80 -3.93
N SER A 59 6.86 2.98 -3.35
CA SER A 59 6.51 2.09 -2.23
C SER A 59 6.04 2.87 -0.99
N ARG A 60 6.72 3.97 -0.63
CA ARG A 60 6.30 4.85 0.47
C ARG A 60 4.92 5.47 0.20
N LEU A 61 4.65 5.91 -1.03
CA LEU A 61 3.34 6.46 -1.40
C LEU A 61 2.22 5.41 -1.28
N GLY A 62 2.46 4.19 -1.78
CA GLY A 62 1.50 3.09 -1.63
C GLY A 62 1.22 2.76 -0.16
N ALA A 63 2.27 2.68 0.66
CA ALA A 63 2.17 2.46 2.10
C ALA A 63 1.36 3.56 2.79
N LEU A 64 1.62 4.83 2.44
CA LEU A 64 0.90 5.98 2.97
C LEU A 64 -0.59 5.82 2.71
N VAL A 65 -0.98 5.61 1.45
CA VAL A 65 -2.39 5.44 1.07
C VAL A 65 -3.05 4.31 1.86
N VAL A 66 -2.46 3.12 1.90
CA VAL A 66 -3.04 1.96 2.61
C VAL A 66 -3.15 2.23 4.13
N LEU A 67 -2.09 2.74 4.75
CA LEU A 67 -2.01 2.88 6.21
C LEU A 67 -2.76 4.10 6.75
N THR A 68 -3.08 5.11 5.92
CA THR A 68 -3.88 6.27 6.32
C THR A 68 -5.32 6.26 5.81
N SER A 69 -5.73 5.25 5.05
CA SER A 69 -7.14 5.05 4.64
C SER A 69 -7.98 4.47 5.78
N GLN A 70 -9.30 4.70 5.76
CA GLN A 70 -10.23 3.95 6.63
C GLN A 70 -10.29 2.48 6.22
N GLY A 71 -10.75 1.63 7.14
CA GLY A 71 -10.84 0.17 6.95
C GLY A 71 -9.64 -0.59 7.48
N VAL A 72 -9.45 -1.83 7.04
CA VAL A 72 -8.43 -2.72 7.59
C VAL A 72 -7.23 -2.81 6.64
N PRO A 73 -6.06 -2.25 6.99
CA PRO A 73 -4.89 -2.35 6.13
C PRO A 73 -4.28 -3.76 6.20
N PHE A 74 -3.90 -4.29 5.05
CA PHE A 74 -3.12 -5.51 4.91
C PHE A 74 -1.78 -5.21 4.22
N ILE A 75 -0.72 -5.87 4.69
CA ILE A 75 0.64 -5.72 4.18
C ILE A 75 1.23 -7.11 4.02
N GLN A 76 1.77 -7.40 2.83
CA GLN A 76 2.51 -8.63 2.61
C GLN A 76 3.91 -8.58 3.25
N MET A 77 4.35 -9.73 3.76
CA MET A 77 5.70 -9.90 4.27
C MET A 77 6.75 -9.54 3.20
N GLY A 78 7.55 -8.51 3.50
CA GLY A 78 8.64 -8.01 2.66
C GLY A 78 8.29 -6.79 1.81
N GLN A 79 7.02 -6.38 1.74
CA GLN A 79 6.60 -5.17 1.04
C GLN A 79 7.32 -3.92 1.57
N GLU A 80 7.57 -3.87 2.88
CA GLU A 80 8.26 -2.78 3.58
C GLU A 80 9.75 -2.65 3.24
N MET A 81 10.31 -3.63 2.54
CA MET A 81 11.72 -3.69 2.14
C MET A 81 11.91 -3.97 0.65
N LEU A 82 10.90 -3.67 -0.19
CA LEU A 82 10.93 -3.85 -1.65
C LEU A 82 11.27 -5.30 -2.03
N ARG A 83 10.62 -6.26 -1.38
CA ARG A 83 10.76 -7.68 -1.74
C ARG A 83 10.48 -7.89 -3.22
N THR A 84 11.33 -8.68 -3.86
CA THR A 84 11.18 -9.14 -5.24
C THR A 84 11.06 -10.66 -5.28
N LYS A 85 10.24 -11.16 -6.21
CA LYS A 85 10.20 -12.56 -6.65
C LYS A 85 10.82 -12.71 -8.05
N GLY A 86 11.59 -11.72 -8.50
CA GLY A 86 12.21 -11.70 -9.83
C GLY A 86 11.19 -11.58 -10.96
N GLY A 87 10.03 -10.95 -10.72
CA GLY A 87 8.97 -10.80 -11.71
C GLY A 87 8.02 -12.00 -11.82
N VAL A 88 8.22 -13.06 -11.01
CA VAL A 88 7.34 -14.23 -11.00
C VAL A 88 5.97 -13.84 -10.44
N GLU A 89 4.97 -13.84 -11.31
CA GLU A 89 3.58 -13.48 -10.97
C GLU A 89 2.86 -14.57 -10.18
N ASN A 90 3.06 -15.85 -10.50
CA ASN A 90 2.48 -16.94 -9.73
C ASN A 90 3.58 -17.85 -9.17
N SER A 91 3.78 -17.76 -7.85
CA SER A 91 4.92 -18.37 -7.16
C SER A 91 4.54 -19.56 -6.26
N TYR A 92 3.32 -20.08 -6.39
CA TYR A 92 2.78 -21.13 -5.51
C TYR A 92 3.69 -22.38 -5.41
N SER A 93 4.35 -22.77 -6.50
CA SER A 93 5.27 -23.91 -6.59
C SER A 93 6.71 -23.50 -6.91
N SER A 94 7.04 -22.21 -6.77
CA SER A 94 8.38 -21.71 -7.05
C SER A 94 9.36 -22.05 -5.91
N PRO A 95 10.65 -22.28 -6.23
CA PRO A 95 11.65 -22.62 -5.23
C PRO A 95 11.91 -21.47 -4.24
N ASP A 96 12.62 -21.79 -3.16
CA ASP A 96 13.04 -20.79 -2.16
C ASP A 96 13.83 -19.63 -2.78
N SER A 97 14.59 -19.85 -3.85
CA SER A 97 15.30 -18.76 -4.55
C SER A 97 14.38 -17.63 -5.02
N VAL A 98 13.10 -17.93 -5.27
CA VAL A 98 12.03 -16.98 -5.62
C VAL A 98 11.26 -16.52 -4.37
N ASN A 99 10.87 -17.47 -3.49
CA ASN A 99 9.92 -17.19 -2.41
C ASN A 99 10.56 -16.69 -1.11
N MET A 100 11.84 -16.98 -0.86
CA MET A 100 12.48 -16.66 0.40
C MET A 100 12.45 -15.16 0.69
N VAL A 101 12.26 -14.81 1.96
CA VAL A 101 12.44 -13.45 2.44
C VAL A 101 13.91 -13.26 2.78
N ARG A 102 14.60 -12.44 1.98
CA ARG A 102 16.01 -12.13 2.17
C ARG A 102 16.16 -10.99 3.17
N TRP A 103 16.46 -11.34 4.43
CA TRP A 103 16.49 -10.38 5.54
C TRP A 103 17.55 -9.29 5.40
N GLU A 104 18.59 -9.50 4.58
CA GLU A 104 19.55 -8.44 4.25
C GLU A 104 18.91 -7.25 3.53
N TRP A 105 17.77 -7.43 2.84
CA TRP A 105 17.02 -6.34 2.23
C TRP A 105 16.48 -5.36 3.26
N LYS A 106 16.10 -5.83 4.45
CA LYS A 106 15.67 -4.97 5.56
C LYS A 106 16.78 -3.98 5.95
N LEU A 107 18.04 -4.44 5.96
CA LEU A 107 19.18 -3.58 6.27
C LEU A 107 19.43 -2.58 5.14
N LYS A 108 19.40 -3.05 3.88
CA LYS A 108 19.59 -2.20 2.69
C LYS A 108 18.49 -1.14 2.51
N ARG A 109 17.26 -1.46 2.91
CA ARG A 109 16.05 -0.61 2.75
C ARG A 109 15.53 -0.09 4.09
N LEU A 110 16.40 0.05 5.09
CA LEU A 110 15.99 0.42 6.46
C LEU A 110 15.19 1.72 6.53
N SER A 111 15.46 2.68 5.63
CA SER A 111 14.70 3.93 5.53
C SER A 111 13.23 3.70 5.14
N VAL A 112 12.95 2.76 4.23
CA VAL A 112 11.58 2.37 3.84
C VAL A 112 10.91 1.59 4.97
N VAL A 113 11.63 0.65 5.58
CA VAL A 113 11.13 -0.14 6.72
C VAL A 113 10.70 0.79 7.87
N ARG A 114 11.54 1.76 8.23
CA ARG A 114 11.24 2.77 9.26
C ARG A 114 10.06 3.65 8.88
N TYR A 115 9.88 3.96 7.60
CA TYR A 115 8.72 4.70 7.11
C TYR A 115 7.42 3.92 7.34
N TYR A 116 7.39 2.62 6.99
CA TYR A 116 6.24 1.74 7.29
C TYR A 116 5.98 1.64 8.80
N GLN A 117 7.02 1.47 9.62
CA GLN A 117 6.89 1.47 11.08
C GLN A 117 6.29 2.78 11.61
N GLY A 118 6.74 3.92 11.07
CA GLY A 118 6.22 5.24 11.42
C GLY A 118 4.75 5.40 11.06
N LEU A 119 4.33 4.96 9.86
CA LEU A 119 2.93 4.98 9.45
C LEU A 119 2.04 4.07 10.31
N ILE A 120 2.52 2.88 10.67
CA ILE A 120 1.80 1.98 11.58
C ILE A 120 1.66 2.63 12.97
N ALA A 121 2.73 3.23 13.49
CA ALA A 121 2.69 3.94 14.77
C ALA A 121 1.72 5.13 14.72
N LEU A 122 1.76 5.93 13.65
CA LEU A 122 0.85 7.04 13.40
C LEU A 122 -0.61 6.57 13.38
N ARG A 123 -0.92 5.51 12.61
CA ARG A 123 -2.27 4.94 12.54
C ARG A 123 -2.78 4.54 13.94
N LYS A 124 -1.95 3.81 14.69
CA LYS A 124 -2.29 3.33 16.04
C LYS A 124 -2.45 4.45 17.06
N ALA A 125 -1.67 5.52 16.95
CA ALA A 125 -1.74 6.67 17.85
C ALA A 125 -2.99 7.54 17.59
N HIS A 126 -3.55 7.50 16.37
CA HIS A 126 -4.67 8.34 15.96
C HIS A 126 -5.86 7.53 15.40
N PRO A 127 -6.48 6.64 16.19
CA PRO A 127 -7.61 5.83 15.72
C PRO A 127 -8.82 6.68 15.30
N LYS A 128 -9.02 7.85 15.91
CA LYS A 128 -10.09 8.81 15.53
C LYS A 128 -9.89 9.44 14.14
N LEU A 129 -8.67 9.36 13.59
CA LEU A 129 -8.36 9.84 12.23
C LEU A 129 -8.37 8.71 11.21
N PHE A 130 -7.84 7.54 11.56
CA PHE A 130 -7.52 6.50 10.58
C PHE A 130 -8.30 5.19 10.74
N SER A 131 -8.99 4.98 11.86
CA SER A 131 -9.65 3.71 12.19
C SER A 131 -11.03 3.93 12.82
N MET A 132 -11.84 4.77 12.17
CA MET A 132 -13.25 4.92 12.52
C MET A 132 -14.01 3.63 12.18
N THR A 133 -15.07 3.34 12.94
CA THR A 133 -15.77 2.04 12.89
C THR A 133 -17.13 2.09 12.21
N ASP A 134 -17.66 3.28 11.92
CA ASP A 134 -18.98 3.47 11.30
C ASP A 134 -18.94 4.46 10.13
N ALA A 135 -19.76 4.18 9.11
CA ALA A 135 -19.79 4.96 7.88
C ALA A 135 -20.30 6.40 8.10
N ALA A 136 -21.26 6.61 9.01
CA ALA A 136 -21.83 7.92 9.27
C ALA A 136 -20.78 8.90 9.81
N THR A 137 -19.94 8.45 10.74
CA THR A 137 -18.84 9.25 11.29
C THR A 137 -17.80 9.57 10.22
N ILE A 138 -17.45 8.61 9.35
CA ILE A 138 -16.50 8.84 8.26
C ILE A 138 -17.01 9.92 7.32
N ARG A 139 -18.26 9.81 6.84
CA ARG A 139 -18.88 10.82 5.95
C ARG A 139 -18.93 12.21 6.58
N HIS A 140 -19.12 12.27 7.90
CA HIS A 140 -19.17 13.53 8.62
C HIS A 140 -17.78 14.16 8.84
N ARG A 141 -16.73 13.35 8.98
CA ARG A 141 -15.39 13.81 9.40
C ARG A 141 -14.38 13.94 8.29
N ILE A 142 -14.56 13.24 7.17
CA ILE A 142 -13.63 13.27 6.04
C ILE A 142 -14.26 14.02 4.87
N THR A 143 -13.62 15.11 4.47
CA THR A 143 -13.97 15.86 3.27
C THR A 143 -12.74 16.00 2.39
N PHE A 144 -12.89 15.74 1.09
CA PHE A 144 -11.85 15.99 0.11
C PHE A 144 -11.86 17.46 -0.31
N TYR A 145 -10.67 18.03 -0.56
CA TYR A 145 -10.52 19.46 -0.85
C TYR A 145 -11.41 19.94 -2.00
N GLU A 146 -11.64 19.12 -3.03
CA GLU A 146 -12.45 19.51 -4.19
C GLU A 146 -13.96 19.63 -3.87
N HIS A 147 -14.39 19.13 -2.71
CA HIS A 147 -15.76 19.32 -2.21
C HIS A 147 -15.87 20.52 -1.27
N LEU A 148 -14.73 21.12 -0.91
CA LEU A 148 -14.70 22.42 -0.27
C LEU A 148 -14.75 23.42 -1.43
N ASN A 149 -15.77 24.26 -1.49
CA ASN A 149 -15.89 25.34 -2.48
C ASN A 149 -14.84 26.45 -2.21
N LEU A 150 -13.56 26.08 -2.21
CA LEU A 150 -12.39 26.90 -1.94
C LEU A 150 -11.68 27.28 -3.24
#